data_AF-A0A9Q0VDE1-F1
#
_entry.id   AF-A0A9Q0VDE1-F1
#
_cell.length_a   1.000
_cell.length_b   1.000
_cell.length_c   1.000
_cell.angle_alpha   90.00
_cell.angle_beta   90.00
_cell.angle_gamma   90.00
#
_symmetry.space_group_name_H-M   'P 1'
#
loop_
_entity.id
_entity.type
_entity.pdbx_description
1 polymer ?
#
loop_
_entity_poly.entity_id
_entity_poly.type
_entity_poly.pdbx_seq_one_letter_code
_entity_poly.pdbx_strand_id
1 'polypeptide(L)'
;MWWPRVAEGELPLNAAKGDEMFGYKELDPTNRLLILKALCELRAKQDDIASYVNDSLKDGTEISYFRKNKIGGDGTATFYWYDGSSAIGHRLYKQVNKTGANSRMRGKASKNWPAACFQWEILATNLEEFQKVVNELSSSKVAAQVAAGKTIETDVLPIIQKFQKVSLWISLIIVS
;
A
#
# COMPACT_ATOMS: atom_id res chain seq x y z
N MET A 1 -32.28 0.76 4.91
CA MET A 1 -31.18 1.58 5.47
C MET A 1 -30.93 1.13 6.92
N TRP A 2 -29.73 0.64 7.24
CA TRP A 2 -29.38 0.08 8.56
C TRP A 2 -28.79 1.11 9.55
N TRP A 3 -28.42 2.29 9.07
CA TRP A 3 -27.87 3.39 9.88
C TRP A 3 -28.69 3.75 11.15
N PRO A 4 -30.04 3.63 11.17
CA PRO A 4 -30.80 3.88 12.39
C PRO A 4 -30.47 2.91 13.54
N ARG A 5 -29.87 1.74 13.28
CA ARG A 5 -29.52 0.75 14.34
C ARG A 5 -28.13 0.94 14.94
N VAL A 6 -27.25 1.72 14.32
CA VAL A 6 -26.01 2.22 14.98
C VAL A 6 -26.31 3.50 15.77
N ALA A 7 -27.47 4.11 15.52
CA ALA A 7 -27.94 5.35 16.14
C ALA A 7 -28.90 5.13 17.33
N GLU A 8 -29.05 3.90 17.82
CA GLU A 8 -29.67 3.67 19.14
C GLU A 8 -28.56 3.79 20.19
N GLY A 9 -28.24 5.03 20.59
CA GLY A 9 -27.21 5.36 21.57
C GLY A 9 -26.63 6.76 21.38
N GLU A 10 -25.84 7.23 22.35
CA GLU A 10 -25.06 8.46 22.19
C GLU A 10 -24.00 8.30 21.10
N LEU A 11 -23.69 9.38 20.38
CA LEU A 11 -22.61 9.40 19.41
C LEU A 11 -21.29 9.07 20.14
N PRO A 12 -20.59 7.98 19.78
CA PRO A 12 -19.40 7.56 20.51
C PRO A 12 -18.20 8.51 20.32
N LEU A 13 -18.31 9.45 19.39
CA LEU A 13 -17.32 10.50 19.17
C LEU A 13 -18.05 11.85 19.04
N ASN A 14 -17.75 12.77 19.94
CA ASN A 14 -18.20 14.15 19.87
C ASN A 14 -17.14 14.99 19.14
N ALA A 15 -17.58 16.02 18.43
CA ALA A 15 -16.66 16.99 17.84
C ALA A 15 -15.85 17.66 18.96
N ALA A 16 -14.53 17.54 18.87
CA ALA A 16 -13.58 17.94 19.90
C ALA A 16 -12.45 18.82 19.34
N LYS A 17 -12.67 19.47 18.20
CA LYS A 17 -11.75 20.45 17.58
C LYS A 17 -10.32 19.93 17.41
N GLY A 18 -10.15 18.67 17.03
CA GLY A 18 -8.85 18.03 16.82
C GLY A 18 -8.49 16.96 17.86
N ASP A 19 -9.19 16.91 18.99
CA ASP A 19 -8.94 15.92 20.06
C ASP A 19 -9.74 14.62 19.90
N GLU A 20 -10.48 14.45 18.79
CA GLU A 20 -11.30 13.27 18.53
C GLU A 20 -10.46 11.98 18.52
N MET A 21 -9.18 12.09 18.15
CA MET A 21 -8.23 10.97 18.12
C MET A 21 -7.94 10.43 19.53
N PHE A 22 -7.87 11.29 20.54
CA PHE A 22 -7.67 10.86 21.92
C PHE A 22 -8.93 10.15 22.43
N GLY A 23 -10.11 10.74 22.20
CA GLY A 23 -11.39 10.11 22.53
C GLY A 23 -11.56 8.74 21.86
N TYR A 24 -11.20 8.60 20.59
CA TYR A 24 -11.27 7.33 19.85
C TYR A 24 -10.36 6.24 20.44
N LYS A 25 -9.19 6.59 20.96
CA LYS A 25 -8.26 5.62 21.55
C LYS A 25 -8.77 5.01 22.86
N GLU A 26 -9.51 5.80 23.64
CA GLU A 26 -10.08 5.38 24.93
C GLU A 26 -11.31 4.48 24.77
N LEU A 27 -11.91 4.41 23.57
CA LEU A 27 -13.00 3.49 23.29
C LEU A 27 -12.54 2.02 23.36
N ASP A 28 -13.44 1.14 23.78
CA ASP A 28 -13.16 -0.29 23.73
C ASP A 28 -12.92 -0.75 22.28
N PRO A 29 -12.16 -1.85 22.09
CA PRO A 29 -11.84 -2.34 20.75
C PRO A 29 -13.07 -2.63 19.87
N THR A 30 -14.18 -3.07 20.45
CA THR A 30 -15.40 -3.39 19.69
C THR A 30 -16.01 -2.13 19.12
N ASN A 31 -16.14 -1.08 19.94
CA ASN A 31 -16.65 0.22 19.49
C ASN A 31 -15.76 0.89 18.45
N ARG A 32 -14.43 0.78 18.58
CA ARG A 32 -13.49 1.24 17.53
C ARG A 32 -13.75 0.56 16.19
N LEU A 33 -13.92 -0.77 16.20
CA LEU A 33 -14.21 -1.54 14.99
C LEU A 33 -15.58 -1.21 14.40
N LEU A 34 -16.60 -0.98 15.23
CA LEU A 34 -17.93 -0.57 14.77
C LEU A 34 -17.90 0.80 14.10
N ILE A 35 -17.17 1.77 14.66
CA ILE A 35 -16.94 3.09 14.06
C ILE A 35 -16.22 2.95 12.71
N LEU A 36 -15.15 2.15 12.65
CA LEU A 36 -14.43 1.93 11.41
C LEU A 36 -15.31 1.29 10.33
N LYS A 37 -16.10 0.28 10.70
CA LYS A 37 -17.07 -0.36 9.80
C LYS A 37 -18.10 0.66 9.29
N ALA A 38 -18.65 1.47 10.18
CA ALA A 38 -19.59 2.54 9.85
C ALA A 38 -19.01 3.56 8.86
N LEU A 39 -17.78 4.01 9.07
CA LEU A 39 -17.08 4.89 8.14
C LEU A 39 -16.86 4.23 6.78
N CYS A 40 -16.44 2.97 6.75
CA CYS A 40 -16.27 2.21 5.51
C CYS A 40 -17.58 2.06 4.74
N GLU A 41 -18.70 1.77 5.42
CA GLU A 41 -20.03 1.67 4.78
C GLU A 41 -20.54 3.02 4.26
N LEU A 42 -20.26 4.11 4.97
CA LEU A 42 -20.56 5.46 4.51
C LEU A 42 -19.75 5.78 3.25
N ARG A 43 -18.44 5.52 3.28
CA ARG A 43 -17.54 5.72 2.12
C ARG A 43 -17.95 4.84 0.93
N ALA A 44 -18.41 3.61 1.16
CA ALA A 44 -18.88 2.73 0.08
C ALA A 44 -20.13 3.26 -0.64
N LYS A 45 -20.88 4.19 -0.02
CA LYS A 45 -22.06 4.83 -0.61
C LYS A 45 -21.80 6.23 -1.14
N GLN A 46 -20.69 6.85 -0.76
CA GLN A 46 -20.29 8.14 -1.28
C GLN A 46 -19.53 7.93 -2.59
N ASP A 47 -20.18 8.23 -3.71
CA ASP A 47 -19.59 8.19 -5.07
C ASP A 47 -18.58 9.32 -5.32
N ASP A 48 -18.40 10.23 -4.35
CA ASP A 48 -17.59 11.44 -4.45
C ASP A 48 -16.12 11.14 -4.70
N ILE A 49 -15.53 10.13 -4.05
CA ILE A 49 -14.11 9.80 -4.23
C ILE A 49 -13.89 9.13 -5.59
N ALA A 50 -14.76 8.20 -6.00
CA ALA A 50 -14.60 7.52 -7.28
C ALA A 50 -14.78 8.49 -8.46
N SER A 51 -15.78 9.38 -8.38
CA SER A 51 -15.97 10.47 -9.34
C SER A 51 -14.82 11.47 -9.29
N TYR A 52 -14.39 11.92 -8.11
CA TYR A 52 -13.25 12.82 -7.95
C TYR A 52 -11.96 12.25 -8.53
N VAL A 53 -11.62 10.99 -8.25
CA VAL A 53 -10.46 10.31 -8.85
C VAL A 53 -10.60 10.31 -10.36
N ASN A 54 -11.75 9.88 -10.88
CA ASN A 54 -11.97 9.79 -12.32
C ASN A 54 -11.90 11.16 -13.01
N ASP A 55 -12.50 12.19 -12.42
CA ASP A 55 -12.51 13.55 -12.95
C ASP A 55 -11.12 14.17 -12.87
N SER A 56 -10.40 13.97 -11.76
CA SER A 56 -8.99 14.38 -11.64
C SER A 56 -8.11 13.72 -12.70
N LEU A 57 -8.33 12.44 -13.01
CA LEU A 57 -7.63 11.73 -14.08
C LEU A 57 -7.97 12.28 -15.47
N LYS A 58 -9.23 12.64 -15.72
CA LYS A 58 -9.65 13.30 -16.97
C LYS A 58 -8.99 14.66 -17.15
N ASP A 59 -8.81 15.39 -16.04
CA ASP A 59 -8.15 16.69 -16.00
C ASP A 59 -6.61 16.58 -16.11
N GLY A 60 -6.08 15.36 -16.29
CA GLY A 60 -4.66 15.11 -16.53
C GLY A 60 -3.83 14.84 -15.27
N THR A 61 -4.47 14.70 -14.10
CA THR A 61 -3.77 14.27 -12.88
C THR A 61 -3.18 12.88 -13.09
N GLU A 62 -1.92 12.69 -12.74
CA GLU A 62 -1.28 11.38 -12.84
C GLU A 62 -1.89 10.41 -11.82
N ILE A 63 -2.15 9.16 -12.23
CA ILE A 63 -2.66 8.11 -11.34
C ILE A 63 -1.76 7.86 -10.11
N SER A 64 -0.48 8.20 -10.21
CA SER A 64 0.52 8.14 -9.13
C SER A 64 0.10 8.97 -7.91
N TYR A 65 -0.71 10.00 -8.10
CA TYR A 65 -1.24 10.85 -7.04
C TYR A 65 -2.17 10.08 -6.09
N PHE A 66 -2.95 9.14 -6.64
CA PHE A 66 -3.94 8.38 -5.86
C PHE A 66 -3.41 7.05 -5.35
N ARG A 67 -2.40 6.50 -6.02
CA ARG A 67 -1.82 5.21 -5.66
C ARG A 67 -0.35 5.18 -5.99
N LYS A 68 0.40 4.39 -5.22
CA LYS A 68 1.79 4.10 -5.57
C LYS A 68 1.85 3.36 -6.91
N ASN A 69 2.86 3.69 -7.70
CA ASN A 69 3.21 2.96 -8.90
C ASN A 69 4.09 1.75 -8.54
N LYS A 70 3.90 0.65 -9.26
CA LYS A 70 4.85 -0.46 -9.26
C LYS A 70 6.15 -0.02 -9.94
N ILE A 71 7.28 -0.47 -9.41
CA ILE A 71 8.61 -0.19 -9.98
C ILE A 71 8.81 -0.94 -11.29
N GLY A 72 8.26 -2.15 -11.36
CA GLY A 72 8.39 -3.02 -12.51
C GLY A 72 7.72 -4.37 -12.28
N GLY A 73 7.82 -5.25 -13.26
CA GLY A 73 7.26 -6.58 -13.19
C GLY A 73 7.04 -7.20 -14.55
N ASP A 74 6.86 -8.51 -14.58
CA ASP A 74 6.67 -9.32 -15.80
C ASP A 74 5.32 -9.10 -16.50
N GLY A 75 4.52 -8.15 -16.02
CA GLY A 75 3.25 -7.73 -16.60
C GLY A 75 2.06 -8.62 -16.23
N THR A 76 2.29 -9.86 -15.79
CA THR A 76 1.21 -10.86 -15.65
C THR A 76 1.19 -11.55 -14.29
N ALA A 77 2.36 -11.90 -13.75
CA ALA A 77 2.50 -12.73 -12.57
C ALA A 77 3.24 -12.05 -11.42
N THR A 78 4.29 -11.28 -11.69
CA THR A 78 5.18 -10.73 -10.66
C THR A 78 5.31 -9.22 -10.78
N PHE A 79 5.12 -8.50 -9.69
CA PHE A 79 5.34 -7.06 -9.60
C PHE A 79 6.22 -6.69 -8.41
N TYR A 80 7.02 -5.64 -8.57
CA TYR A 80 7.90 -5.10 -7.55
C TYR A 80 7.41 -3.74 -7.09
N TRP A 81 7.41 -3.52 -5.78
CA TRP A 81 6.88 -2.32 -5.15
C TRP A 81 7.87 -1.79 -4.13
N TYR A 82 8.06 -0.47 -4.12
CA TYR A 82 8.93 0.19 -3.16
C TYR A 82 8.11 1.08 -2.23
N ASP A 83 8.39 0.96 -0.94
CA ASP A 83 7.84 1.82 0.08
C ASP A 83 8.98 2.48 0.85
N GLY A 84 9.10 3.79 0.71
CA GLY A 84 10.07 4.59 1.46
C GLY A 84 9.36 5.67 2.27
N SER A 85 9.60 5.69 3.57
CA SER A 85 9.23 6.84 4.41
C SER A 85 10.31 7.08 5.47
N SER A 86 10.42 8.33 5.93
CA SER A 86 11.32 8.69 7.02
C SER A 86 10.96 8.01 8.35
N ALA A 87 9.69 7.61 8.53
CA ALA A 87 9.19 7.01 9.77
C ALA A 87 9.34 5.48 9.81
N ILE A 88 9.10 4.79 8.69
CA ILE A 88 9.04 3.31 8.63
C ILE A 88 10.31 2.73 7.97
N GLY A 89 11.14 3.58 7.38
CA GLY A 89 12.31 3.20 6.60
C GLY A 89 11.95 2.83 5.16
N HIS A 90 12.84 2.09 4.52
CA HIS A 90 12.74 1.73 3.10
C HIS A 90 12.57 0.22 2.93
N ARG A 91 11.57 -0.20 2.16
CA ARG A 91 11.21 -1.61 1.95
C ARG A 91 10.90 -1.90 0.50
N LEU A 92 11.32 -3.08 0.05
CA LEU A 92 11.00 -3.61 -1.27
C LEU A 92 10.10 -4.83 -1.12
N TYR A 93 8.99 -4.85 -1.86
CA TYR A 93 8.02 -5.92 -1.86
C TYR A 93 7.91 -6.55 -3.25
N LYS A 94 7.62 -7.85 -3.25
CA LYS A 94 7.24 -8.62 -4.42
C LYS A 94 5.81 -9.08 -4.27
N GLN A 95 4.99 -8.76 -5.25
CA GLN A 95 3.64 -9.26 -5.40
C GLN A 95 3.65 -10.37 -6.46
N VAL A 96 3.14 -11.54 -6.11
CA VAL A 96 2.90 -12.64 -7.04
C VAL A 96 1.40 -12.88 -7.17
N ASN A 97 0.88 -12.73 -8.38
CA ASN A 97 -0.48 -13.08 -8.73
C ASN A 97 -0.60 -14.61 -8.81
N LYS A 98 -1.41 -15.20 -7.94
CA LYS A 98 -1.85 -16.59 -8.14
C LYS A 98 -3.03 -16.56 -9.09
N THR A 99 -2.78 -16.83 -10.36
CA THR A 99 -3.87 -17.23 -11.28
C THR A 99 -4.50 -18.48 -10.70
N GLY A 100 -5.75 -18.38 -10.25
CA GLY A 100 -6.47 -19.53 -9.72
C GLY A 100 -6.50 -20.64 -10.78
N ALA A 101 -5.81 -21.74 -10.52
CA ALA A 101 -6.09 -22.98 -11.21
C ALA A 101 -7.55 -23.34 -10.88
N ASN A 102 -8.40 -23.34 -11.91
CA ASN A 102 -9.79 -23.80 -11.93
C ASN A 102 -10.87 -22.80 -11.45
N SER A 103 -11.49 -22.11 -12.42
CA SER A 103 -12.94 -21.90 -12.41
C SER A 103 -13.57 -22.22 -13.76
N ARG A 104 -13.34 -23.44 -14.26
CA ARG A 104 -14.34 -24.11 -15.09
C ARG A 104 -15.50 -24.55 -14.19
N MET A 105 -16.28 -23.62 -13.67
CA MET A 105 -17.57 -23.94 -13.08
C MET A 105 -18.62 -23.07 -13.78
N ARG A 106 -19.10 -23.62 -14.90
CA ARG A 106 -20.27 -23.14 -15.63
C ARG A 106 -21.48 -23.33 -14.70
N GLY A 107 -21.99 -22.26 -14.12
CA GLY A 107 -23.20 -22.33 -13.29
C GLY A 107 -23.55 -21.01 -12.61
N LYS A 108 -24.56 -20.33 -13.16
CA LYS A 108 -25.32 -19.19 -12.60
C LYS A 108 -24.52 -18.11 -11.84
N ALA A 109 -24.23 -17.03 -12.57
CA ALA A 109 -24.30 -15.64 -12.12
C ALA A 109 -24.07 -15.37 -10.62
N SER A 110 -22.87 -15.63 -10.14
CA SER A 110 -22.33 -14.83 -9.05
C SER A 110 -21.40 -13.79 -9.69
N LYS A 111 -21.72 -12.51 -9.51
CA LYS A 111 -20.81 -11.37 -9.81
C LYS A 111 -19.65 -11.34 -8.81
N ASN A 112 -19.09 -12.51 -8.50
CA ASN A 112 -17.93 -12.62 -7.64
C ASN A 112 -16.75 -12.31 -8.54
N TRP A 113 -16.22 -11.10 -8.42
CA TRP A 113 -14.89 -10.76 -8.91
C TRP A 113 -13.97 -11.96 -8.63
N PRO A 114 -13.22 -12.49 -9.62
CA PRO A 114 -12.26 -13.54 -9.33
C PRO A 114 -11.40 -13.00 -8.20
N ALA A 115 -11.44 -13.67 -7.04
CA ALA A 115 -10.67 -13.27 -5.88
C ALA A 115 -9.20 -13.32 -6.31
N ALA A 116 -8.66 -12.17 -6.70
CA ALA A 116 -7.29 -12.06 -7.13
C ALA A 116 -6.46 -12.40 -5.89
N CYS A 117 -5.94 -13.63 -5.87
CA CYS A 117 -5.16 -14.12 -4.76
C CYS A 117 -3.74 -13.61 -4.97
N PHE A 118 -3.36 -12.61 -4.19
CA PHE A 118 -2.01 -12.04 -4.21
C PHE A 118 -1.19 -12.64 -3.08
N GLN A 119 0.01 -13.09 -3.41
CA GLN A 119 1.03 -13.41 -2.40
C GLN A 119 2.02 -12.26 -2.36
N TRP A 120 2.28 -11.75 -1.16
CA TRP A 120 3.23 -10.68 -0.92
C TRP A 120 4.45 -11.21 -0.17
N GLU A 121 5.63 -10.79 -0.59
CA GLU A 121 6.92 -11.14 -0.01
C GLU A 121 7.74 -9.87 0.20
N ILE A 122 8.44 -9.76 1.33
CA ILE A 122 9.41 -8.69 1.58
C ILE A 122 10.75 -9.17 1.01
N LEU A 123 11.32 -8.41 0.08
CA LEU A 123 12.60 -8.73 -0.54
C LEU A 123 13.77 -7.99 0.11
N ALA A 124 13.55 -6.76 0.57
CA ALA A 124 14.60 -5.96 1.17
C ALA A 124 14.09 -4.93 2.17
N THR A 125 14.88 -4.68 3.21
CA THR A 125 14.65 -3.73 4.30
C THR A 125 15.89 -2.89 4.63
N ASN A 126 17.06 -3.26 4.12
CA ASN A 126 18.33 -2.56 4.33
C ASN A 126 19.20 -2.56 3.06
N LEU A 127 20.22 -1.70 3.02
CA LEU A 127 21.02 -1.47 1.80
C LEU A 127 21.63 -2.76 1.21
N GLU A 128 22.12 -3.66 2.04
CA GLU A 128 22.74 -4.92 1.60
C GLU A 128 21.70 -5.82 0.90
N GLU A 129 20.52 -5.96 1.50
CA GLU A 129 19.41 -6.71 0.89
C GLU A 129 18.96 -6.08 -0.43
N PHE A 130 18.88 -4.75 -0.50
CA PHE A 130 18.55 -4.07 -1.76
C PHE A 130 19.58 -4.34 -2.85
N GLN A 131 20.87 -4.30 -2.53
CA GLN A 131 21.95 -4.64 -3.49
C GLN A 131 21.87 -6.10 -3.94
N LYS A 132 21.60 -7.01 -3.01
CA LYS A 132 21.40 -8.43 -3.32
C LYS A 132 20.25 -8.63 -4.31
N VAL A 133 19.11 -8.00 -4.07
CA VAL A 133 17.94 -8.09 -4.96
C VAL A 133 18.24 -7.50 -6.33
N VAL A 134 18.95 -6.37 -6.42
CA VAL A 134 19.37 -5.81 -7.72
C VAL A 134 20.23 -6.81 -8.49
N ASN A 135 21.22 -7.44 -7.84
CA ASN A 135 22.08 -8.44 -8.49
C ASN A 135 21.28 -9.67 -8.97
N GLU A 136 20.34 -10.15 -8.18
CA GLU A 136 19.45 -11.26 -8.54
C GLU A 136 18.56 -10.90 -9.74
N LEU A 137 17.97 -9.71 -9.75
CA LEU A 137 17.12 -9.24 -10.85
C LEU A 137 17.90 -8.98 -12.13
N SER A 138 19.09 -8.42 -12.03
CA SER A 138 19.98 -8.15 -13.17
C SER A 138 20.54 -9.42 -13.82
N SER A 139 20.66 -10.51 -13.05
CA SER A 139 21.07 -11.83 -13.57
C SER A 139 19.90 -12.69 -14.06
N SER A 140 18.67 -12.17 -13.98
CA SER A 140 17.49 -12.89 -14.45
C SER A 140 17.47 -13.01 -15.97
N LYS A 141 16.92 -14.14 -16.46
CA LYS A 141 16.63 -14.34 -17.89
C LYS A 141 15.37 -13.59 -18.34
N VAL A 142 14.59 -13.05 -17.39
CA VAL A 142 13.34 -12.34 -17.67
C VAL A 142 13.63 -10.86 -17.84
N ALA A 143 13.52 -10.34 -19.07
CA ALA A 143 13.83 -8.94 -19.39
C ALA A 143 13.09 -7.93 -18.50
N ALA A 144 11.85 -8.23 -18.12
CA ALA A 144 11.07 -7.37 -17.23
C ALA A 144 11.59 -7.34 -15.79
N GLN A 145 12.19 -8.43 -15.30
CA GLN A 145 12.87 -8.47 -14.00
C GLN A 145 14.18 -7.70 -14.05
N VAL A 146 14.95 -7.85 -15.14
CA VAL A 146 16.18 -7.06 -15.38
C VAL A 146 15.86 -5.56 -15.40
N ALA A 147 14.79 -5.17 -16.10
CA ALA A 147 14.33 -3.78 -16.12
C ALA A 147 13.94 -3.28 -14.72
N ALA A 148 13.20 -4.09 -13.94
CA ALA A 148 12.86 -3.74 -12.56
C ALA A 148 14.12 -3.58 -11.67
N GLY A 149 15.12 -4.47 -11.83
CA GLY A 149 16.40 -4.39 -11.16
C GLY A 149 17.12 -3.07 -11.48
N LYS A 150 17.16 -2.69 -12.75
CA LYS A 150 17.72 -1.41 -13.20
C LYS A 150 17.01 -0.21 -12.58
N THR A 151 15.67 -0.21 -12.54
CA THR A 151 14.90 0.88 -11.92
C THR A 151 15.17 0.96 -10.41
N ILE A 152 15.28 -0.17 -9.71
CA ILE A 152 15.66 -0.18 -8.28
C ILE A 152 17.08 0.39 -8.10
N GLU A 153 18.00 0.02 -8.98
CA GLU A 153 19.38 0.49 -8.93
C GLU A 153 19.49 2.00 -9.16
N THR A 154 18.77 2.55 -10.15
CA THR A 154 18.86 3.96 -10.51
C THR A 154 18.04 4.87 -9.60
N ASP A 155 16.85 4.43 -9.20
CA ASP A 155 15.85 5.33 -8.59
C ASP A 155 15.76 5.13 -7.07
N VAL A 156 16.01 3.92 -6.58
CA VAL A 156 15.78 3.55 -5.17
C VAL A 156 17.08 3.52 -4.37
N LEU A 157 18.14 2.87 -4.86
CA LEU A 157 19.40 2.75 -4.12
C LEU A 157 20.00 4.11 -3.70
N PRO A 158 20.00 5.17 -4.53
CA PRO A 158 20.56 6.47 -4.12
C PRO A 158 19.84 7.08 -2.91
N ILE A 159 18.51 6.88 -2.81
CA ILE A 159 17.70 7.36 -1.70
C ILE A 159 18.14 6.69 -0.40
N ILE A 160 18.28 5.36 -0.43
CA ILE A 160 18.65 4.54 0.73
C ILE A 160 20.08 4.88 1.19
N GLN A 161 21.02 5.00 0.25
CA GLN A 161 22.40 5.38 0.56
C GLN A 161 22.49 6.77 1.20
N LYS A 162 21.71 7.73 0.70
CA LYS A 162 21.64 9.07 1.29
C LYS A 162 21.10 9.00 2.72
N PHE A 163 20.05 8.20 2.95
CA PHE A 163 19.47 8.03 4.28
C PHE A 163 20.47 7.41 5.29
N GLN A 164 21.21 6.39 4.89
CA GLN A 164 22.21 5.74 5.75
C GLN A 164 23.36 6.69 6.11
N LYS A 165 23.82 7.53 5.17
CA LYS A 165 24.86 8.54 5.44
C LYS A 165 24.40 9.57 6.48
N VAL A 166 23.15 10.04 6.39
CA VAL A 166 22.57 10.98 7.36
C VAL A 166 22.49 10.35 8.75
N SER A 167 22.06 9.09 8.85
CA SER A 167 22.01 8.39 10.14
C SER A 167 23.37 8.25 10.80
N LEU A 168 24.43 7.96 10.04
CA LEU A 168 25.79 7.83 10.57
C LEU A 168 26.36 9.17 11.07
N TRP A 169 26.07 10.28 10.36
CA TRP A 169 26.47 11.63 10.78
C TRP A 169 25.84 12.04 12.11
N ILE A 170 24.55 11.76 12.30
CA ILE A 170 23.86 12.05 13.56
C ILE A 170 24.48 11.26 14.71
N SER A 171 24.78 9.98 14.51
CA SER A 171 25.43 9.16 15.54
C SER A 171 26.83 9.67 15.92
N LEU A 172 27.61 10.20 14.96
CA LEU A 172 28.94 10.76 15.23
C LEU A 172 28.88 12.06 16.03
N ILE A 173 27.87 12.92 15.78
CA ILE A 173 27.68 14.19 16.50
C ILE A 173 27.21 13.94 17.94
N ILE A 174 26.37 12.93 18.18
CA ILE A 174 25.87 12.61 19.54
C ILE A 174 26.96 11.98 20.42
N VAL A 175 27.97 11.34 19.82
CA VAL A 175 29.03 10.62 20.53
C VAL A 175 30.33 11.46 20.65
N SER A 176 30.36 12.68 20.11
CA SER A 176 31.46 13.65 20.25
C SER A 176 31.12 14.76 21.23
#